data_AF-A0A945Y3X9-F1
#
_entry.id   AF-A0A945Y3X9-F1
#
_cell.length_a   1.000
_cell.length_b   1.000
_cell.length_c   1.000
_cell.angle_alpha   90.00
_cell.angle_beta   90.00
_cell.angle_gamma   90.00
#
_symmetry.space_group_name_H-M   'P 1'
#
loop_
_entity.id
_entity.type
_entity.pdbx_description
1 polymer ?
#
loop_
_entity_poly.entity_id
_entity_poly.type
_entity_poly.pdbx_seq_one_letter_code
_entity_poly.pdbx_strand_id
1 'polypeptide(L)'
;IDDYMDMDFDFVITVCDNAKERCPYFPTTSTKLHESFTDPANATGTDIDQLKVYIEVRDQLEGFFKRFAEENFPSSVESGLF
;
A
#
# COMPACT_ATOMS: atom_id res chain seq x y z
N ILE A 1 12.48 8.99 7.41
CA ILE A 1 12.08 7.95 8.40
C ILE A 1 12.23 8.52 9.79
N ASP A 2 13.36 9.14 10.10
CA ASP A 2 13.61 9.78 11.40
C ASP A 2 12.49 10.74 11.82
N ASP A 3 11.89 11.46 10.86
CA ASP A 3 10.74 12.36 11.10
C ASP A 3 9.45 11.66 11.57
N TYR A 4 9.38 10.34 11.48
CA TYR A 4 8.20 9.53 11.79
C TYR A 4 8.45 8.52 12.91
N MET A 5 9.63 8.54 13.56
CA MET A 5 10.00 7.59 14.61
C MET A 5 9.19 7.76 15.90
N ASP A 6 8.72 8.98 16.17
CA ASP A 6 7.92 9.31 17.36
C ASP A 6 6.40 9.24 17.10
N MET A 7 5.98 8.77 15.91
CA MET A 7 4.57 8.53 15.59
C MET A 7 4.20 7.09 15.86
N ASP A 8 3.16 6.91 16.66
CA ASP A 8 2.51 5.60 16.81
C ASP A 8 1.66 5.30 15.58
N PHE A 9 2.00 4.20 14.91
CA PHE A 9 1.22 3.67 13.80
C PHE A 9 0.49 2.41 14.25
N ASP A 10 -0.81 2.33 13.96
CA ASP A 10 -1.58 1.10 14.15
C ASP A 10 -1.24 0.05 13.06
N PHE A 11 -1.02 0.53 11.83
CA PHE A 11 -0.73 -0.30 10.66
C PHE A 11 0.46 0.24 9.86
N VAL A 12 1.36 -0.66 9.47
CA VAL A 12 2.42 -0.38 8.50
C VAL A 12 2.25 -1.33 7.33
N ILE A 13 1.91 -0.78 6.16
CA ILE A 13 1.66 -1.57 4.95
C ILE A 13 2.79 -1.34 3.97
N THR A 14 3.44 -2.41 3.55
CA THR A 14 4.51 -2.39 2.53
C THR A 14 3.97 -2.93 1.21
N VAL A 15 4.16 -2.17 0.13
CA VAL A 15 3.54 -2.43 -1.19
C VAL A 15 4.49 -3.03 -2.24
N CYS A 16 5.75 -3.29 -1.87
CA CYS A 16 6.76 -3.86 -2.75
C CYS A 16 7.80 -4.60 -1.90
N ASP A 17 8.35 -5.71 -2.41
CA ASP A 17 9.41 -6.46 -1.72
C ASP A 17 10.62 -5.58 -1.40
N ASN A 18 10.96 -4.67 -2.31
CA ASN A 18 12.01 -3.68 -2.12
C ASN A 18 11.71 -2.69 -0.97
N ALA A 19 10.43 -2.43 -0.71
CA ALA A 19 9.99 -1.62 0.42
C ALA A 19 9.98 -2.42 1.73
N LYS A 20 9.73 -3.73 1.67
CA LYS A 20 9.80 -4.64 2.83
C LYS A 20 11.24 -4.82 3.30
N GLU A 21 12.17 -5.07 2.39
CA GLU A 21 13.59 -5.33 2.71
C GLU A 21 14.32 -4.07 3.21
N ARG A 22 13.95 -2.91 2.69
CA ARG A 22 14.53 -1.62 3.12
C ARG A 22 13.74 -0.97 4.25
N CYS A 23 12.68 -1.62 4.74
CA CYS A 23 11.86 -1.06 5.80
C CYS A 23 12.72 -0.98 7.07
N PRO A 24 12.98 0.23 7.59
CA PRO A 24 13.70 0.38 8.84
C PRO A 24 12.95 -0.32 9.95
N TYR A 25 13.68 -0.80 10.95
CA TYR A 25 13.05 -1.32 12.14
C TYR A 25 12.34 -0.18 12.88
N PHE A 26 11.02 -0.13 12.76
CA PHE A 26 10.18 0.72 13.61
C PHE A 26 9.94 -0.01 14.93
N PRO A 27 10.32 0.58 16.08
CA PRO A 27 10.02 0.06 17.41
C PRO A 27 8.56 0.36 17.75
N THR A 28 7.64 -0.18 16.97
CA THR A 28 6.19 0.04 17.10
C THR A 28 5.48 -1.30 17.30
N THR A 29 4.40 -1.31 18.08
CA THR A 29 3.48 -2.46 18.21
C THR A 29 2.55 -2.62 17.01
N SER A 30 2.83 -1.88 15.92
CA SER A 30 2.01 -1.79 14.73
C SER A 30 1.82 -3.14 14.04
N THR A 31 0.63 -3.38 13.50
CA THR A 31 0.37 -4.52 12.62
C THR A 31 1.07 -4.30 11.28
N LYS A 32 1.99 -5.19 10.92
CA LYS A 32 2.76 -5.10 9.67
C LYS A 32 2.09 -5.95 8.60
N LEU A 33 1.65 -5.31 7.53
CA LEU A 33 1.10 -5.96 6.35
C LEU A 33 2.04 -5.79 5.17
N HIS A 34 2.05 -6.78 4.30
CA HIS A 34 2.87 -6.77 3.10
C HIS A 34 2.07 -7.34 1.94
N GLU A 35 1.90 -6.51 0.91
CA GLU A 35 1.38 -6.91 -0.38
C GLU A 35 2.37 -6.47 -1.45
N SER A 36 2.68 -7.33 -2.40
CA SER A 36 3.64 -6.99 -3.45
C SER A 36 2.88 -6.60 -4.70
N PHE A 37 3.08 -5.36 -5.15
CA PHE A 37 2.58 -4.86 -6.42
C PHE A 37 3.74 -4.69 -7.40
N THR A 38 3.46 -4.93 -8.68
CA THR A 38 4.44 -4.66 -9.74
C THR A 38 4.77 -3.18 -9.76
N ASP A 39 6.06 -2.83 -9.79
CA ASP A 39 6.48 -1.44 -9.91
C ASP A 39 6.20 -0.94 -11.35
N PRO A 40 5.25 -0.01 -11.54
CA PRO A 40 4.88 0.47 -12.86
C PRO A 40 6.00 1.29 -13.51
N ALA A 41 7.00 1.75 -12.75
CA ALA A 41 8.17 2.44 -13.29
C ALA A 41 9.08 1.51 -14.12
N ASN A 42 8.98 0.19 -13.93
CA ASN A 42 9.70 -0.79 -14.73
C ASN A 42 8.94 -1.20 -16.00
N ALA A 43 7.76 -0.62 -16.27
CA ALA A 43 7.01 -0.89 -17.49
C ALA A 43 7.83 -0.49 -18.74
N THR A 44 7.81 -1.34 -19.76
CA THR A 44 8.51 -1.11 -21.02
C THR A 44 7.52 -1.13 -22.19
N GLY A 45 7.92 -0.58 -23.35
CA GLY A 45 7.05 -0.46 -24.51
C GLY A 45 6.64 0.99 -24.78
N THR A 46 5.54 1.17 -25.50
CA THR A 46 5.04 2.51 -25.85
C THR A 46 4.45 3.22 -24.64
N ASP A 47 4.24 4.54 -24.74
CA ASP A 47 3.58 5.32 -23.67
C ASP A 47 2.21 4.73 -23.30
N ILE A 48 1.48 4.16 -24.27
CA ILE A 48 0.18 3.52 -24.04
C ILE A 48 0.35 2.22 -23.26
N ASP A 49 1.38 1.44 -23.56
CA ASP A 49 1.66 0.18 -22.85
C ASP A 49 2.09 0.44 -21.42
N GLN A 50 2.95 1.45 -21.21
CA GLN A 50 3.33 1.90 -19.88
C GLN A 50 2.12 2.41 -19.10
N LEU A 51 1.28 3.26 -19.71
CA LEU A 51 0.07 3.79 -19.07
C LEU A 51 -0.89 2.67 -18.62
N LYS A 52 -1.05 1.61 -19.41
CA LYS A 52 -1.87 0.45 -19.02
C LYS A 52 -1.36 -0.21 -17.74
N VAL A 53 -0.03 -0.38 -17.61
CA VAL A 53 0.57 -0.95 -16.39
C VAL A 53 0.31 -0.05 -15.18
N TYR A 54 0.43 1.28 -15.34
CA TYR A 54 0.09 2.22 -14.25
C TYR A 54 -1.38 2.12 -13.82
N ILE A 55 -2.30 2.02 -14.77
CA ILE A 55 -3.73 1.87 -14.49
C ILE A 55 -3.99 0.54 -13.77
N GLU A 56 -3.39 -0.55 -14.23
CA GLU A 56 -3.55 -1.86 -13.62
C GLU A 56 -3.06 -1.87 -12.16
N VAL A 57 -1.86 -1.34 -11.89
CA VAL A 57 -1.31 -1.26 -10.53
C VAL A 57 -2.18 -0.38 -9.63
N ARG A 58 -2.69 0.75 -10.15
CA ARG A 58 -3.64 1.61 -9.41
C ARG A 58 -4.90 0.82 -9.02
N ASP A 59 -5.50 0.09 -9.96
CA ASP A 59 -6.73 -0.65 -9.72
C ASP A 59 -6.51 -1.81 -8.72
N GLN A 60 -5.33 -2.43 -8.75
CA GLN A 60 -4.91 -3.41 -7.74
C GLN A 60 -4.78 -2.79 -6.35
N LEU A 61 -4.14 -1.61 -6.24
CA LEU A 61 -4.04 -0.86 -4.99
C LEU A 61 -5.41 -0.49 -4.44
N GLU A 62 -6.31 0.02 -5.30
CA GLU A 62 -7.68 0.35 -4.93
C GLU A 62 -8.41 -0.87 -4.36
N GLY A 63 -8.36 -2.01 -5.06
CA GLY A 63 -9.00 -3.24 -4.60
C GLY A 63 -8.43 -3.75 -3.27
N PHE A 64 -7.11 -3.65 -3.07
CA PHE A 64 -6.48 -4.01 -1.81
C PHE A 64 -6.93 -3.10 -0.66
N PHE A 65 -6.86 -1.78 -0.83
CA PHE A 65 -7.21 -0.85 0.23
C PHE A 65 -8.70 -0.88 0.58
N LYS A 66 -9.58 -1.15 -0.38
CA LYS A 66 -11.00 -1.40 -0.11
C LYS A 66 -11.20 -2.60 0.81
N ARG A 67 -10.61 -3.75 0.47
CA ARG A 67 -10.69 -4.95 1.33
C ARG A 67 -10.07 -4.71 2.71
N PHE A 68 -8.91 -4.07 2.76
CA PHE A 68 -8.27 -3.70 4.01
C PHE A 68 -9.19 -2.81 4.87
N ALA A 69 -9.87 -1.84 4.27
CA ALA A 69 -10.81 -0.97 4.97
C ALA A 69 -12.04 -1.73 5.49
N GLU A 70 -12.61 -2.63 4.69
CA GLU A 70 -13.74 -3.48 5.09
C GLU A 70 -13.38 -4.39 6.26
N GLU A 71 -12.19 -4.98 6.24
CA GLU A 71 -11.73 -5.92 7.27
C GLU A 71 -11.33 -5.23 8.58
N ASN A 72 -10.73 -4.04 8.51
CA ASN A 72 -10.14 -3.36 9.68
C ASN A 72 -10.97 -2.19 10.19
N PHE A 73 -11.88 -1.63 9.39
CA PHE A 73 -12.70 -0.46 9.72
C PHE A 73 -14.18 -0.62 9.33
N PRO A 74 -14.86 -1.73 9.71
CA PRO A 74 -16.19 -2.08 9.22
C PRO A 74 -17.27 -1.02 9.50
N SER A 75 -17.20 -0.31 10.62
CA SER A 75 -18.13 0.78 10.98
C SER A 75 -18.02 2.02 10.09
N SER A 76 -16.87 2.22 9.44
CA SER A 76 -16.59 3.37 8.56
C SER A 76 -17.14 3.17 7.16
N VAL A 77 -17.17 1.91 6.69
CA VAL A 77 -17.70 1.52 5.38
C VAL A 77 -19.22 1.64 5.35
N GLU A 78 -19.91 1.28 6.44
CA GLU A 78 -21.37 1.46 6.57
C GLU A 78 -21.80 2.94 6.55
N SER A 79 -20.90 3.85 6.94
CA SER A 79 -21.16 5.30 6.94
C SER A 79 -20.93 5.97 5.58
N GLY A 80 -20.50 5.22 4.55
CA GLY A 80 -20.29 5.72 3.19
C GLY A 80 -19.16 6.74 3.06
N LEU A 81 -18.15 6.67 3.93
CA LEU A 81 -17.03 7.63 3.97
C LEU A 81 -15.88 7.30 2.99
N PHE A 82 -16.01 6.23 2.21
CA PHE A 82 -15.07 5.76 1.18
C PHE A 82 -15.81 5.33 -0.08
#